data_AF-A0A812M2H7-F1
#
_entry.id   AF-A0A812M2H7-F1
#
_cell.length_a   1.000
_cell.length_b   1.000
_cell.length_c   1.000
_cell.angle_alpha   90.00
_cell.angle_beta   90.00
_cell.angle_gamma   90.00
#
_symmetry.space_group_name_H-M   'P 1'
#
loop_
_entity.id
_entity.type
_entity.pdbx_description
1 polymer ?
#
loop_
_entity_poly.entity_id
_entity_poly.type
_entity_poly.pdbx_seq_one_letter_code
_entity_poly.pdbx_strand_id
1 'polypeptide(L)'
;MGACSGKSRLRLSTAGQGEHPQHAPMWVIQVRDVLEMTGTMQPHQVLKAQGLLEVWRMSMFTLFVSHQWLGFHHPDPNAEQLNVLQLVLKKLIAKQMTIQADLWSEYNEGKATTKDLDGVGKWHMWLDYFCVPQMVGLVCVEMQKNSSCISTAFRVMLTSAAPSLHWCRRPCTET
;
A
#
# COMPACT_ATOMS: atom_id res chain seq x y z
N MET A 1 32.27 39.56 -38.45
CA MET A 1 33.07 39.25 -37.24
C MET A 1 32.12 39.31 -36.05
N GLY A 2 31.61 38.16 -35.62
CA GLY A 2 30.54 38.06 -34.62
C GLY A 2 31.12 37.94 -33.21
N ALA A 3 30.74 38.88 -32.33
CA ALA A 3 31.16 38.92 -30.95
C ALA A 3 30.40 37.88 -30.11
N CYS A 4 31.16 37.14 -29.30
CA CYS A 4 30.68 36.22 -28.28
C CYS A 4 30.86 36.91 -26.93
N SER A 5 29.79 37.13 -26.15
CA SER A 5 29.76 37.03 -24.68
C SER A 5 28.50 37.71 -24.13
N GLY A 6 27.66 36.92 -23.46
CA GLY A 6 26.45 37.40 -22.80
C GLY A 6 25.65 36.25 -22.21
N LYS A 7 26.26 35.43 -21.33
CA LYS A 7 25.49 34.46 -20.53
C LYS A 7 24.77 35.23 -19.43
N SER A 8 23.53 35.65 -19.71
CA SER A 8 22.59 36.09 -18.69
C SER A 8 22.28 34.91 -17.77
N ARG A 9 22.94 34.88 -16.62
CA ARG A 9 22.64 33.98 -15.50
C ARG A 9 21.21 34.27 -15.05
N LEU A 10 20.26 33.40 -15.43
CA LEU A 10 18.91 33.39 -14.88
C LEU A 10 19.03 33.34 -13.35
N ARG A 11 18.69 34.46 -12.70
CA ARG A 11 18.49 34.48 -11.24
C ARG A 11 17.21 33.69 -11.00
N LEU A 12 17.33 32.53 -10.36
CA LEU A 12 16.17 31.92 -9.71
C LEU A 12 15.67 32.93 -8.68
N SER A 13 14.48 33.47 -8.93
CA SER A 13 13.71 34.19 -7.94
C SER A 13 13.46 33.25 -6.77
N THR A 14 13.95 33.63 -5.59
CA THR A 14 13.47 33.11 -4.30
C THR A 14 12.01 33.53 -4.15
N ALA A 15 11.09 32.73 -4.68
CA ALA A 15 9.66 32.92 -4.52
C ALA A 15 9.07 31.66 -3.89
N GLY A 16 8.61 31.83 -2.64
CA GLY A 16 7.72 30.91 -1.96
C GLY A 16 8.40 29.70 -1.34
N GLN A 17 8.40 29.62 -0.01
CA GLN A 17 8.35 28.33 0.66
C GLN A 17 7.08 27.62 0.17
N GLY A 18 7.22 26.82 -0.89
CA GLY A 18 6.20 25.86 -1.28
C GLY A 18 6.24 24.73 -0.26
N GLU A 19 5.31 24.74 0.69
CA GLU A 19 4.97 23.53 1.43
C GLU A 19 4.66 22.46 0.39
N HIS A 20 5.53 21.45 0.26
CA HIS A 20 5.11 20.22 -0.39
C HIS A 20 3.83 19.77 0.35
N PRO A 21 2.73 19.42 -0.33
CA PRO A 21 1.64 18.71 0.32
C PRO A 21 2.19 17.33 0.72
N GLN A 22 2.84 17.22 1.88
CA GLN A 22 3.77 16.12 2.20
C GLN A 22 3.10 14.78 2.55
N HIS A 23 1.80 14.63 2.37
CA HIS A 23 1.11 13.38 2.69
C HIS A 23 0.15 12.98 1.58
N ALA A 24 0.53 11.97 0.81
CA ALA A 24 -0.42 11.24 -0.02
C ALA A 24 -1.41 10.52 0.92
N PRO A 25 -2.73 10.61 0.68
CA PRO A 25 -3.70 9.92 1.52
C PRO A 25 -3.52 8.41 1.37
N MET A 26 -3.74 7.68 2.48
CA MET A 26 -3.82 6.22 2.45
C MET A 26 -5.19 5.84 1.88
N TRP A 27 -5.20 5.24 0.69
CA TRP A 27 -6.41 4.73 0.07
C TRP A 27 -6.69 3.30 0.54
N VAL A 28 -7.96 2.95 0.66
CA VAL A 28 -8.42 1.61 1.03
C VAL A 28 -9.64 1.23 0.20
N ILE A 29 -9.94 -0.06 0.15
CA ILE A 29 -11.12 -0.62 -0.52
C ILE A 29 -11.91 -1.49 0.45
N GLN A 30 -13.23 -1.61 0.31
CA GLN A 30 -14.00 -2.50 1.17
C GLN A 30 -13.75 -3.96 0.80
N VAL A 31 -13.69 -4.84 1.81
CA VAL A 31 -13.50 -6.29 1.60
C VAL A 31 -14.60 -6.86 0.69
N ARG A 32 -15.85 -6.38 0.82
CA ARG A 32 -16.95 -6.81 -0.06
C ARG A 32 -16.66 -6.53 -1.54
N ASP A 33 -16.11 -5.36 -1.86
CA ASP A 33 -15.89 -4.93 -3.24
C ASP A 33 -14.77 -5.79 -3.85
N VAL A 34 -13.76 -6.14 -3.06
CA VAL A 34 -12.68 -7.07 -3.44
C VAL A 34 -13.22 -8.47 -3.71
N LEU A 35 -14.21 -8.94 -2.94
CA LEU A 35 -14.85 -10.24 -3.15
C LEU A 35 -15.72 -10.30 -4.42
N GLU A 36 -16.21 -9.15 -4.87
CA GLU A 36 -17.01 -8.99 -6.08
C GLU A 36 -16.16 -8.76 -7.34
N MET A 37 -14.86 -8.45 -7.19
CA MET A 37 -13.96 -8.31 -8.33
C MET A 37 -13.85 -9.61 -9.14
N THR A 38 -13.99 -9.47 -10.46
CA THR A 38 -13.84 -10.57 -11.41
C THR A 38 -12.74 -10.25 -12.42
N GLY A 39 -12.00 -11.27 -12.86
CA GLY A 39 -10.90 -11.09 -13.81
C GLY A 39 -9.65 -10.51 -13.15
N THR A 40 -8.86 -9.76 -13.91
CA THR A 40 -7.60 -9.20 -13.42
C THR A 40 -7.83 -7.96 -12.55
N MET A 41 -6.96 -7.84 -11.54
CA MET A 41 -6.86 -6.68 -10.68
C MET A 41 -6.76 -5.38 -11.48
N GLN A 42 -7.59 -4.39 -11.15
CA GLN A 42 -7.51 -3.08 -11.80
C GLN A 42 -6.56 -2.15 -11.05
N PRO A 43 -5.80 -1.29 -11.74
CA PRO A 43 -4.87 -0.37 -11.07
C PRO A 43 -5.62 0.71 -10.29
N HIS A 44 -4.91 1.34 -9.34
CA HIS A 44 -5.41 2.42 -8.49
C HIS A 44 -6.30 3.45 -9.19
N GLN A 45 -5.84 3.98 -10.33
CA GLN A 45 -6.54 5.05 -11.05
C GLN A 45 -7.92 4.61 -11.54
N VAL A 46 -8.05 3.36 -11.99
CA VAL A 46 -9.32 2.80 -12.47
C VAL A 46 -10.27 2.60 -11.30
N LEU A 47 -9.81 1.99 -10.21
CA LEU A 47 -10.63 1.76 -9.02
C LEU A 47 -11.07 3.07 -8.34
N LYS A 48 -10.19 4.08 -8.33
CA LYS A 48 -10.52 5.43 -7.87
C LYS A 48 -11.60 6.08 -8.74
N ALA A 49 -11.47 5.98 -10.07
CA ALA A 49 -12.45 6.53 -11.00
C ALA A 49 -13.82 5.83 -10.90
N GLN A 50 -13.84 4.55 -10.52
CA GLN A 50 -15.05 3.78 -10.23
C GLN A 50 -15.68 4.11 -8.88
N GLY A 51 -15.02 4.91 -8.04
CA GLY A 51 -15.50 5.24 -6.69
C GLY A 51 -15.37 4.10 -5.68
N LEU A 52 -14.55 3.08 -5.97
CA LEU A 52 -14.32 1.95 -5.07
C LEU A 52 -13.26 2.22 -4.00
N LEU A 53 -12.43 3.26 -4.20
CA LEU A 53 -11.39 3.63 -3.24
C LEU A 53 -11.86 4.75 -2.32
N GLU A 54 -11.65 4.56 -1.03
CA GLU A 54 -11.95 5.51 0.03
C GLU A 54 -10.66 5.95 0.72
N VAL A 55 -10.63 7.19 1.25
CA VAL A 55 -9.51 7.64 2.07
C VAL A 55 -9.68 7.05 3.47
N TRP A 56 -8.64 6.35 3.92
CA TRP A 56 -8.59 5.71 5.23
C TRP A 56 -8.83 6.71 6.37
N ARG A 57 -9.54 6.24 7.41
CA ARG A 57 -9.81 6.99 8.64
C ARG A 57 -9.50 6.10 9.83
N MET A 58 -9.09 6.69 10.94
CA MET A 58 -8.73 5.95 12.17
C MET A 58 -9.86 5.05 12.72
N SER A 59 -11.12 5.34 12.38
CA SER A 59 -12.28 4.51 12.77
C SER A 59 -12.45 3.25 11.92
N MET A 60 -11.66 3.07 10.86
CA MET A 60 -11.78 1.95 9.93
C MET A 60 -10.87 0.80 10.32
N PHE A 61 -11.47 -0.36 10.57
CA PHE A 61 -10.69 -1.60 10.64
C PHE A 61 -10.18 -1.95 9.25
N THR A 62 -8.86 -2.10 9.11
CA THR A 62 -8.18 -2.23 7.82
C THR A 62 -7.22 -3.42 7.83
N LEU A 63 -7.39 -4.33 6.88
CA LEU A 63 -6.46 -5.41 6.58
C LEU A 63 -5.31 -4.88 5.74
N PHE A 64 -4.06 -5.10 6.15
CA PHE A 64 -2.89 -4.79 5.32
C PHE A 64 -2.41 -6.03 4.59
N VAL A 65 -2.46 -5.97 3.26
CA VAL A 65 -2.00 -7.03 2.37
C VAL A 65 -0.96 -6.43 1.42
N SER A 66 0.27 -6.94 1.45
CA SER A 66 1.24 -6.64 0.39
C SER A 66 1.22 -7.77 -0.63
N HIS A 67 1.29 -7.39 -1.90
CA HIS A 67 1.14 -8.29 -3.03
C HIS A 67 2.51 -8.61 -3.65
N GLN A 68 2.79 -9.89 -3.88
CA GLN A 68 4.01 -10.28 -4.57
C GLN A 68 3.84 -10.13 -6.08
N TRP A 69 4.73 -9.37 -6.72
CA TRP A 69 4.69 -9.16 -8.16
C TRP A 69 5.15 -10.41 -8.93
N LEU A 70 4.29 -10.93 -9.79
CA LEU A 70 4.58 -12.06 -10.70
C LEU A 70 5.11 -11.62 -12.07
N GLY A 71 5.05 -10.32 -12.38
CA GLY A 71 5.52 -9.78 -13.66
C GLY A 71 5.84 -8.30 -13.58
N PHE A 72 6.52 -7.78 -14.60
CA PHE A 72 6.96 -6.37 -14.62
C PHE A 72 5.83 -5.36 -14.82
N HIS A 73 4.77 -5.76 -15.53
CA HIS A 73 3.71 -4.85 -15.97
C HIS A 73 2.44 -4.99 -15.13
N HIS A 74 2.23 -6.16 -14.58
CA HIS A 74 1.06 -6.47 -13.77
C HIS A 74 1.46 -7.47 -12.69
N PRO A 75 1.07 -7.24 -11.43
CA PRO A 75 1.52 -8.05 -10.32
C PRO A 75 0.88 -9.44 -10.28
N ASP A 76 -0.32 -9.60 -10.86
CA ASP A 76 -1.04 -10.89 -10.95
C ASP A 76 -1.81 -11.02 -12.29
N PRO A 77 -1.12 -11.25 -13.42
CA PRO A 77 -1.73 -11.19 -14.75
C PRO A 77 -2.89 -12.18 -14.96
N ASN A 78 -2.92 -13.27 -14.19
CA ASN A 78 -3.91 -14.34 -14.30
C ASN A 78 -4.93 -14.34 -13.15
N ALA A 79 -4.86 -13.34 -12.26
CA ALA A 79 -5.70 -13.25 -11.06
C ALA A 79 -5.59 -14.45 -10.10
N GLU A 80 -4.50 -15.23 -10.17
CA GLU A 80 -4.34 -16.44 -9.36
C GLU A 80 -4.23 -16.10 -7.87
N GLN A 81 -3.46 -15.07 -7.54
CA GLN A 81 -3.28 -14.61 -6.16
C GLN A 81 -4.51 -13.87 -5.65
N LEU A 82 -5.19 -13.09 -6.50
CA LEU A 82 -6.48 -12.48 -6.16
C LEU A 82 -7.52 -13.56 -5.81
N ASN A 83 -7.62 -14.63 -6.61
CA ASN A 83 -8.55 -15.73 -6.37
C ASN A 83 -8.25 -16.44 -5.03
N VAL A 84 -6.98 -16.66 -4.71
CA VAL A 84 -6.56 -17.20 -3.41
C VAL A 84 -6.93 -16.26 -2.27
N LEU A 85 -6.67 -14.95 -2.41
CA LEU A 85 -7.03 -13.95 -1.42
C LEU A 85 -8.55 -13.92 -1.16
N GLN A 86 -9.36 -13.91 -2.22
CA GLN A 86 -10.82 -13.99 -2.12
C GLN A 86 -11.28 -15.28 -1.42
N LEU A 87 -10.67 -16.42 -1.72
CA LEU A 87 -10.98 -17.69 -1.06
C LEU A 87 -10.67 -17.63 0.44
N VAL A 88 -9.52 -17.06 0.82
CA VAL A 88 -9.13 -16.86 2.22
C VAL A 88 -10.13 -15.94 2.93
N LEU A 89 -10.46 -14.79 2.33
CA LEU A 89 -11.45 -13.86 2.88
C LEU A 89 -12.83 -14.50 3.06
N LYS A 90 -13.29 -15.31 2.08
CA LYS A 90 -14.54 -16.08 2.19
C LYS A 90 -14.50 -17.08 3.35
N LYS A 91 -13.40 -17.80 3.53
CA LYS A 91 -13.22 -18.73 4.66
C LYS A 91 -13.17 -18.02 6.00
N LEU A 92 -12.55 -16.82 6.07
CA LEU A 92 -12.54 -15.98 7.26
C LEU A 92 -13.96 -15.53 7.63
N ILE A 93 -14.72 -15.03 6.66
CA ILE A 93 -16.13 -14.62 6.86
C ILE A 93 -16.98 -15.81 7.33
N ALA A 94 -16.76 -16.99 6.74
CA ALA A 94 -17.46 -18.21 7.13
C ALA A 94 -16.97 -18.83 8.46
N LYS A 95 -15.94 -18.24 9.10
CA LYS A 95 -15.27 -18.77 10.30
C LYS A 95 -14.75 -20.21 10.12
N GLN A 96 -14.38 -20.57 8.90
CA GLN A 96 -13.91 -21.91 8.52
C GLN A 96 -12.38 -22.05 8.56
N MET A 97 -11.67 -21.02 9.02
CA MET A 97 -10.22 -21.07 9.17
C MET A 97 -9.77 -20.43 10.47
N THR A 98 -8.69 -20.98 11.03
CA THR A 98 -7.99 -20.41 12.18
C THR A 98 -6.81 -19.60 11.66
N ILE A 99 -6.69 -18.36 12.11
CA ILE A 99 -5.51 -17.54 11.84
C ILE A 99 -4.46 -17.94 12.87
N GLN A 100 -3.28 -18.31 12.41
CA GLN A 100 -2.10 -18.36 13.27
C GLN A 100 -1.28 -17.11 13.01
N ALA A 101 -1.04 -16.36 14.07
CA ALA A 101 -0.11 -15.24 14.03
C ALA A 101 1.30 -15.76 14.34
N ASP A 102 2.33 -15.04 13.90
CA ASP A 102 3.69 -15.40 14.28
C ASP A 102 3.88 -15.20 15.80
N LEU A 103 4.86 -15.89 16.38
CA LEU A 103 5.09 -15.89 17.83
C LEU A 103 5.28 -14.48 18.41
N TRP A 104 5.87 -13.56 17.64
CA TRP A 104 6.07 -12.19 18.09
C TRP A 104 4.74 -11.44 18.14
N SER A 105 3.90 -11.59 17.12
CA SER A 105 2.56 -11.00 17.10
C SER A 105 1.66 -11.60 18.18
N GLU A 106 1.66 -12.93 18.37
CA GLU A 106 0.89 -13.57 19.45
C GLU A 106 1.32 -13.12 20.84
N TYR A 107 2.62 -12.89 21.06
CA TYR A 107 3.12 -12.43 22.34
C TYR A 107 2.69 -11.00 22.67
N ASN A 108 2.69 -10.10 21.68
CA ASN A 108 2.36 -8.68 21.89
C ASN A 108 0.86 -8.39 21.85
N GLU A 109 0.11 -9.07 20.96
CA GLU A 109 -1.28 -8.74 20.65
C GLU A 109 -2.27 -9.83 21.12
N GLY A 110 -1.76 -10.98 21.55
CA GLY A 110 -2.56 -12.15 21.89
C GLY A 110 -2.96 -12.95 20.64
N LYS A 111 -3.59 -14.11 20.88
CA LYS A 111 -4.10 -14.96 19.80
C LYS A 111 -5.39 -14.39 19.23
N ALA A 112 -5.42 -14.15 17.92
CA ALA A 112 -6.63 -13.82 17.20
C ALA A 112 -7.68 -14.92 17.39
N THR A 113 -8.83 -14.56 17.98
CA THR A 113 -9.93 -15.48 18.25
C THR A 113 -10.97 -15.38 17.13
N THR A 114 -11.78 -16.42 16.93
CA THR A 114 -12.87 -16.44 15.93
C THR A 114 -13.94 -15.35 16.14
N LYS A 115 -14.02 -14.76 17.33
CA LYS A 115 -14.85 -13.59 17.65
C LYS A 115 -14.29 -12.30 17.06
N ASP A 116 -12.96 -12.20 16.96
CA ASP A 116 -12.30 -11.02 16.39
C ASP A 116 -12.50 -10.93 14.88
N LEU A 117 -12.98 -12.01 14.25
CA LEU A 117 -13.34 -12.09 12.84
C LEU A 117 -14.79 -11.65 12.55
N ASP A 118 -15.53 -11.24 13.59
CA ASP A 118 -16.87 -10.70 13.40
C ASP A 118 -16.81 -9.39 12.62
N GLY A 119 -17.31 -9.43 11.38
CA GLY A 119 -17.39 -8.25 10.52
C GLY A 119 -16.32 -8.15 9.45
N VAL A 120 -15.52 -9.18 9.17
CA VAL A 120 -14.51 -9.19 8.08
C VAL A 120 -15.09 -8.64 6.75
N GLY A 121 -16.33 -9.00 6.40
CA GLY A 121 -16.97 -8.50 5.17
C GLY A 121 -17.27 -6.99 5.16
N LYS A 122 -17.27 -6.33 6.32
CA LYS A 122 -17.47 -4.88 6.49
C LYS A 122 -16.14 -4.13 6.67
N TRP A 123 -15.02 -4.84 6.78
CA TRP A 123 -13.72 -4.22 6.95
C TRP A 123 -13.22 -3.62 5.64
N HIS A 124 -12.19 -2.80 5.77
CA HIS A 124 -11.45 -2.26 4.65
C HIS A 124 -10.18 -3.07 4.46
N MET A 125 -9.58 -2.95 3.28
CA MET A 125 -8.31 -3.57 2.94
C MET A 125 -7.45 -2.53 2.24
N TRP A 126 -6.18 -2.49 2.66
CA TRP A 126 -5.11 -1.85 1.93
C TRP A 126 -4.34 -2.93 1.17
N LEU A 127 -4.20 -2.75 -0.13
CA LEU A 127 -3.36 -3.57 -1.00
C LEU A 127 -2.56 -2.67 -1.92
N ASP A 128 -1.24 -2.86 -1.94
CA ASP A 128 -0.25 -1.99 -2.60
C ASP A 128 -0.61 -1.64 -4.06
N TYR A 129 -1.03 -2.60 -4.88
CA TYR A 129 -1.40 -2.37 -6.29
C TYR A 129 -2.63 -1.44 -6.48
N PHE A 130 -3.69 -1.63 -5.68
CA PHE A 130 -4.91 -0.82 -5.77
C PHE A 130 -4.80 0.52 -5.04
N CYS A 131 -4.06 0.54 -3.94
CA CYS A 131 -4.08 1.65 -2.98
C CYS A 131 -2.96 2.65 -3.21
N VAL A 132 -1.96 2.30 -4.03
CA VAL A 132 -0.88 3.19 -4.44
C VAL A 132 -1.05 3.56 -5.92
N PRO A 133 -1.04 4.86 -6.27
CA PRO A 133 -1.06 5.30 -7.65
C PRO A 133 0.05 4.65 -8.48
N GLN A 134 -0.31 3.98 -9.57
CA GLN A 134 0.66 3.42 -10.51
C GLN A 134 1.27 4.54 -11.36
N MET A 135 2.59 4.55 -11.56
CA MET A 135 3.23 5.56 -12.41
C MET A 135 2.86 5.32 -13.88
N VAL A 136 2.05 6.20 -14.45
CA VAL A 136 1.74 6.18 -15.89
C VAL A 136 2.79 7.02 -16.61
N GLY A 137 3.86 6.37 -17.08
CA GLY A 137 4.76 6.85 -18.12
C GLY A 137 5.57 8.13 -17.84
N LEU A 138 6.84 7.95 -17.47
CA LEU A 138 7.99 8.63 -18.08
C LEU A 138 9.25 7.80 -17.72
N VAL A 139 9.86 7.18 -18.74
CA VAL A 139 11.12 6.40 -18.72
C VAL A 139 11.05 5.01 -18.06
N CYS A 140 10.34 4.07 -18.71
CA CYS A 140 10.73 2.65 -18.71
C CYS A 140 11.54 2.35 -19.97
N VAL A 141 12.70 3.01 -20.12
CA VAL A 141 13.82 2.50 -20.89
C VAL A 141 14.99 2.68 -19.94
N GLU A 142 15.75 1.63 -19.65
CA GLU A 142 17.04 1.70 -18.95
C GLU A 142 17.08 1.55 -17.42
N MET A 143 16.30 0.64 -16.83
CA MET A 143 16.73 0.00 -15.56
C MET A 143 16.64 -1.53 -15.55
N GLN A 144 16.42 -2.16 -16.70
CA GLN A 144 16.23 -3.62 -16.80
C GLN A 144 17.53 -4.42 -16.98
N LYS A 145 18.69 -3.89 -16.54
CA LYS A 145 19.98 -4.59 -16.72
C LYS A 145 20.68 -5.08 -15.45
N ASN A 146 20.17 -4.82 -14.26
CA ASN A 146 20.78 -5.37 -13.05
C ASN A 146 19.84 -5.29 -11.87
N SER A 147 19.14 -6.37 -11.55
CA SER A 147 18.75 -6.75 -10.19
C SER A 147 18.04 -8.10 -10.24
N SER A 148 18.84 -9.16 -10.20
CA SER A 148 18.40 -10.46 -9.71
C SER A 148 17.98 -10.33 -8.25
N CYS A 149 16.95 -11.11 -7.88
CA CYS A 149 16.48 -11.41 -6.53
C CYS A 149 15.72 -10.31 -5.77
N ILE A 150 14.41 -10.50 -5.59
CA ILE A 150 13.77 -10.35 -4.27
C ILE A 150 12.83 -11.55 -4.07
N SER A 151 13.15 -12.33 -3.06
CA SER A 151 12.42 -13.50 -2.57
C SER A 151 11.25 -13.09 -1.67
N THR A 152 10.16 -13.83 -1.84
CA THR A 152 8.94 -14.00 -1.03
C THR A 152 8.97 -13.55 0.44
N ALA A 153 7.93 -12.80 0.84
CA ALA A 153 7.31 -12.88 2.18
C ALA A 153 5.88 -12.29 2.14
N PHE A 154 4.86 -13.13 2.33
CA PHE A 154 3.48 -12.69 2.57
C PHE A 154 3.35 -12.41 4.07
N ARG A 155 3.17 -11.14 4.46
CA ARG A 155 2.93 -10.74 5.85
C ARG A 155 1.62 -9.98 5.93
N VAL A 156 0.62 -10.60 6.56
CA VAL A 156 -0.60 -9.90 6.97
C VAL A 156 -0.29 -9.23 8.31
N MET A 157 -0.28 -7.91 8.35
CA MET A 157 -0.23 -7.16 9.62
C MET A 157 -1.65 -6.70 9.94
N LEU A 158 -2.21 -7.27 11.00
CA LEU A 158 -3.37 -6.69 11.68
C LEU A 158 -2.80 -5.64 12.63
N THR A 159 -3.23 -4.39 12.52
CA THR A 159 -2.87 -3.37 13.52
C THR A 159 -4.15 -2.93 14.22
N SER A 160 -4.22 -3.15 15.52
CA SER A 160 -5.17 -2.48 16.41
C SER A 160 -4.42 -1.36 17.14
N ALA A 161 -5.00 -0.16 17.21
CA ALA A 161 -4.29 1.05 17.62
C ALA A 161 -4.23 1.26 19.16
N ALA A 162 -3.07 1.75 19.60
CA ALA A 162 -2.69 2.52 20.82
C ALA A 162 -2.31 1.75 22.11
N PRO A 163 -1.19 2.12 22.79
CA PRO A 163 -1.16 3.34 23.62
C PRO A 163 0.14 4.19 23.65
N SER A 164 -0.05 5.47 24.02
CA SER A 164 0.86 6.46 24.63
C SER A 164 2.21 6.79 23.96
N LEU A 165 2.22 7.97 23.32
CA LEU A 165 3.39 8.69 22.85
C LEU A 165 4.13 9.38 24.02
N HIS A 166 5.31 8.88 24.39
CA HIS A 166 6.36 9.70 25.02
C HIS A 166 7.54 9.80 24.04
N TRP A 167 7.54 10.86 23.23
CA TRP A 167 8.67 11.22 22.37
C TRP A 167 9.80 11.80 23.23
N CYS A 168 10.87 11.02 23.45
CA CYS A 168 12.13 11.54 23.93
C CYS A 168 12.83 12.28 22.77
N ARG A 169 12.78 13.61 22.78
CA ARG A 169 13.66 14.47 21.98
C ARG A 169 15.07 14.43 22.57
N ARG A 170 16.10 14.15 21.74
CA ARG A 170 17.32 14.99 21.58
C ARG A 170 18.36 14.36 20.61
N PRO A 171 19.33 15.15 20.09
CA PRO A 171 19.50 15.37 18.65
C PRO A 171 20.75 14.71 18.06
N CYS A 172 20.78 14.58 16.72
CA CYS A 172 21.99 14.26 15.97
C CYS A 172 22.99 15.41 16.08
N THR A 173 24.21 15.11 16.54
CA THR A 173 25.39 15.96 16.38
C THR A 173 26.06 15.63 15.04
N GLU A 174 26.33 16.65 14.25
CA GLU A 174 27.18 16.60 13.06
C GLU A 174 28.65 16.41 13.45
N THR A 175 29.33 15.48 12.78
CA THR A 175 30.75 15.54 12.39
C THR A 175 30.96 14.67 11.16
#